data_AF-A0A7K0QUR7-F1
#
_entry.id   AF-A0A7K0QUR7-F1
#
_cell.length_a   1.000
_cell.length_b   1.000
_cell.length_c   1.000
_cell.angle_alpha   90.00
_cell.angle_beta   90.00
_cell.angle_gamma   90.00
#
_symmetry.space_group_name_H-M   'P 1'
#
loop_
_entity.id
_entity.type
_entity.pdbx_description
1 polymer ?
#
loop_
_entity_poly.entity_id
_entity_poly.type
_entity_poly.pdbx_seq_one_letter_code
_entity_poly.pdbx_strand_id
1 'polypeptide(L)'
;MQLGIADQEQAMRALGDDFQGVLWFTGDLLPPDIALAQLASGSTCGLALPIPGDLGWLPPEALVSGEALMAFTADSTLVITPPGPGERWWRCLAHPLDPRPQPVQLSFARRELSSAIRGAAEALEQLGLQRGDPRLDSHLAEIDSRLARQILPRHIGAVATRVIAQATTVLALTTLGVLSDGASVTALEASKRLAPLREVSRAARAALVSAYSNPGTVDR
;
A
#
# COMPACT_ATOMS: atom_id res chain seq x y z
N MET A 1 19.83 19.12 -7.07
CA MET A 1 19.36 20.34 -6.39
C MET A 1 18.48 19.88 -5.24
N GLN A 2 19.06 19.78 -4.05
CA GLN A 2 18.38 19.34 -2.82
C GLN A 2 17.54 20.50 -2.30
N LEU A 3 16.23 20.30 -2.12
CA LEU A 3 15.46 21.16 -1.22
C LEU A 3 15.76 20.68 0.21
N GLY A 4 16.37 21.56 1.00
CA GLY A 4 16.77 21.27 2.38
C GLY A 4 15.55 21.19 3.29
N ILE A 5 15.68 20.45 4.39
CA ILE A 5 14.67 20.23 5.44
C ILE A 5 14.00 21.54 5.94
N ALA A 6 14.66 22.70 5.76
CA ALA A 6 14.13 24.02 6.05
C ALA A 6 12.90 24.41 5.18
N ASP A 7 12.82 23.95 3.92
CA ASP A 7 11.68 24.22 3.03
C ASP A 7 10.44 23.39 3.38
N GLN A 8 10.58 22.31 4.15
CA GLN A 8 9.46 21.44 4.51
C GLN A 8 8.57 22.08 5.59
N GLU A 9 9.17 22.65 6.62
CA GLU A 9 8.43 23.37 7.67
C GLU A 9 7.85 24.69 7.14
N GLN A 10 8.55 25.30 6.19
CA GLN A 10 8.14 26.55 5.55
C GLN A 10 7.06 26.32 4.49
N ALA A 11 7.10 25.22 3.75
CA ALA A 11 5.99 24.75 2.92
C ALA A 11 4.78 24.39 3.78
N MET A 12 4.96 23.61 4.85
CA MET A 12 3.88 23.26 5.78
C MET A 12 3.24 24.48 6.46
N ARG A 13 4.01 25.52 6.78
CA ARG A 13 3.48 26.79 7.31
C ARG A 13 2.88 27.70 6.23
N ALA A 14 3.39 27.67 5.00
CA ALA A 14 2.87 28.44 3.88
C ALA A 14 1.56 27.85 3.30
N LEU A 15 1.27 26.58 3.58
CA LEU A 15 0.07 25.89 3.11
C LEU A 15 -1.22 26.57 3.60
N GLY A 16 -1.29 27.07 4.84
CA GLY A 16 -2.52 27.68 5.37
C GLY A 16 -3.76 26.77 5.26
N ASP A 17 -4.91 27.24 5.72
CA ASP A 17 -6.13 26.42 5.76
C ASP A 17 -6.77 26.16 4.37
N ASP A 18 -6.27 26.79 3.29
CA ASP A 18 -6.90 26.83 1.96
C ASP A 18 -6.05 26.28 0.79
N PHE A 19 -5.02 25.45 1.05
CA PHE A 19 -4.16 24.98 -0.04
C PHE A 19 -4.86 24.01 -1.01
N GLN A 20 -4.98 24.42 -2.27
CA GLN A 20 -5.36 23.57 -3.42
C GLN A 20 -4.20 23.38 -4.41
N GLY A 21 -2.97 23.21 -3.91
CA GLY A 21 -1.77 23.03 -4.76
C GLY A 21 -1.23 21.60 -4.75
N VAL A 22 -0.36 21.29 -5.71
CA VAL A 22 0.44 20.07 -5.73
C VAL A 22 1.80 20.39 -5.12
N LEU A 23 2.15 19.75 -4.01
CA LEU A 23 3.54 19.76 -3.53
C LEU A 23 4.31 18.61 -4.19
N TRP A 24 5.48 18.94 -4.71
CA TRP A 24 6.39 18.00 -5.34
C TRP A 24 7.55 17.71 -4.40
N PHE A 25 7.72 16.45 -4.02
CA PHE A 25 8.86 16.04 -3.19
C PHE A 25 10.01 15.56 -4.08
N THR A 26 11.20 16.18 -3.95
CA THR A 26 12.43 15.63 -4.51
C THR A 26 12.85 14.40 -3.72
N GLY A 27 13.00 13.26 -4.37
CA GLY A 27 13.77 12.16 -3.81
C GLY A 27 13.73 10.94 -4.70
N ASP A 28 14.89 10.52 -5.19
CA ASP A 28 15.09 9.21 -5.81
C ASP A 28 14.78 8.03 -4.84
N LEU A 29 14.47 8.32 -3.56
CA LEU A 29 14.35 7.37 -2.47
C LEU A 29 13.39 7.88 -1.40
N LEU A 30 12.08 7.70 -1.60
CA LEU A 30 11.20 7.43 -0.47
C LEU A 30 10.24 6.33 -0.92
N PRO A 31 10.58 5.05 -0.73
CA PRO A 31 9.54 4.04 -0.75
C PRO A 31 8.47 4.43 0.28
N PRO A 32 7.19 4.08 0.03
CA PRO A 32 6.03 4.63 0.74
C PRO A 32 6.10 4.46 2.26
N ASP A 33 6.80 3.45 2.73
CA ASP A 33 7.13 3.17 4.12
C ASP A 33 8.00 4.26 4.77
N ILE A 34 9.02 4.80 4.07
CA ILE A 34 9.86 5.89 4.60
C ILE A 34 9.09 7.20 4.64
N ALA A 35 8.30 7.49 3.61
CA ALA A 35 7.41 8.66 3.61
C ALA A 35 6.40 8.59 4.76
N LEU A 36 5.77 7.43 4.96
CA LEU A 36 4.90 7.16 6.12
C LEU A 36 5.66 7.33 7.43
N ALA A 37 6.86 6.79 7.58
CA ALA A 37 7.64 6.88 8.82
C ALA A 37 8.03 8.33 9.17
N GLN A 38 8.36 9.14 8.16
CA GLN A 38 8.65 10.56 8.36
C GLN A 38 7.40 11.36 8.72
N LEU A 39 6.28 11.15 8.01
CA LEU A 39 5.01 11.81 8.29
C LEU A 39 4.45 11.41 9.66
N ALA A 40 4.63 10.14 10.04
CA ALA A 40 4.17 9.60 11.32
C ALA A 40 4.95 10.10 12.54
N SER A 41 6.10 10.75 12.33
CA SER A 41 6.90 11.32 13.44
C SER A 41 6.18 12.46 14.17
N GLY A 42 5.10 13.01 13.59
CA GLY A 42 4.24 14.03 14.22
C GLY A 42 2.76 13.97 13.85
N SER A 43 2.28 12.92 13.15
CA SER A 43 0.89 12.82 12.68
C SER A 43 0.39 11.38 12.62
N THR A 44 -0.93 11.18 12.61
CA THR A 44 -1.52 9.88 12.25
C THR A 44 -1.46 9.72 10.73
N CYS A 45 -0.99 8.58 10.24
CA CYS A 45 -0.96 8.27 8.82
C CYS A 45 -1.74 7.00 8.51
N GLY A 46 -2.12 6.83 7.26
CA GLY A 46 -2.80 5.65 6.75
C GLY A 46 -2.43 5.39 5.30
N LEU A 47 -2.97 4.28 4.79
CA LEU A 47 -2.77 3.85 3.41
C LEU A 47 -4.13 3.75 2.72
N ALA A 48 -4.21 4.21 1.48
CA ALA A 48 -5.35 4.08 0.60
C ALA A 48 -4.96 3.15 -0.55
N LEU A 49 -5.42 1.90 -0.51
CA LEU A 49 -5.23 0.93 -1.59
C LEU A 49 -6.59 0.62 -2.21
N PRO A 50 -6.89 1.12 -3.41
CA PRO A 50 -8.09 0.77 -4.14
C PRO A 50 -8.29 -0.73 -4.23
N ILE A 51 -9.48 -1.16 -3.83
CA ILE A 51 -9.96 -2.53 -3.98
C ILE A 51 -10.95 -2.50 -5.14
N PRO A 52 -10.76 -3.29 -6.20
CA PRO A 52 -11.73 -3.37 -7.29
C PRO A 52 -13.13 -3.72 -6.76
N GLY A 53 -14.13 -2.89 -7.09
CA GLY A 53 -15.52 -3.03 -6.63
C GLY A 53 -15.82 -2.40 -5.26
N ASP A 54 -14.82 -1.84 -4.58
CA ASP A 54 -15.01 -1.00 -3.40
C ASP A 54 -15.21 0.46 -3.86
N LEU A 55 -16.45 0.96 -3.74
CA LEU A 55 -16.81 2.34 -4.06
C LEU A 55 -16.59 3.29 -2.87
N GLY A 56 -15.81 2.87 -1.86
CA GLY A 56 -15.53 3.65 -0.68
C GLY A 56 -14.86 5.01 -0.95
N TRP A 57 -14.76 5.78 0.13
CA TRP A 57 -14.23 7.14 0.34
C TRP A 57 -12.80 7.43 -0.16
N LEU A 58 -12.21 6.57 -1.01
CA LEU A 58 -10.84 6.72 -1.49
C LEU A 58 -10.68 8.04 -2.25
N PRO A 59 -9.59 8.79 -2.01
CA PRO A 59 -9.34 9.99 -2.79
C PRO A 59 -9.14 9.62 -4.27
N PRO A 60 -9.59 10.48 -5.20
CA PRO A 60 -9.55 10.17 -6.63
C PRO A 60 -8.13 9.87 -7.12
N GLU A 61 -7.11 10.46 -6.50
CA GLU A 61 -5.72 10.20 -6.83
C GLU A 61 -5.31 8.78 -6.50
N ALA A 62 -5.78 8.21 -5.39
CA ALA A 62 -5.52 6.81 -5.06
C ALA A 62 -6.10 5.87 -6.12
N LEU A 63 -7.29 6.19 -6.66
CA LEU A 63 -7.91 5.42 -7.73
C LEU A 63 -7.09 5.45 -9.01
N VAL A 64 -6.49 6.60 -9.34
CA VAL A 64 -5.67 6.78 -10.54
C VAL A 64 -4.29 6.11 -10.40
N SER A 65 -3.61 6.31 -9.26
CA SER A 65 -2.28 5.75 -9.02
C SER A 65 -2.32 4.27 -8.61
N GLY A 66 -3.47 3.77 -8.16
CA GLY A 66 -3.62 2.43 -7.60
C GLY A 66 -3.12 2.27 -6.16
N GLU A 67 -2.57 3.34 -5.59
CA GLU A 67 -2.12 3.47 -4.19
C GLU A 67 -1.91 4.94 -3.79
N ALA A 68 -2.27 5.31 -2.55
CA ALA A 68 -1.90 6.59 -1.97
C ALA A 68 -1.57 6.45 -0.48
N LEU A 69 -0.66 7.27 0.00
CA LEU A 69 -0.44 7.51 1.42
C LEU A 69 -1.36 8.64 1.87
N MET A 70 -1.82 8.56 3.12
CA MET A 70 -2.58 9.64 3.74
C MET A 70 -1.88 10.07 5.01
N ALA A 71 -1.65 11.37 5.17
CA ALA A 71 -1.29 11.98 6.44
C ALA A 71 -2.45 12.84 6.92
N PHE A 72 -2.97 12.53 8.10
CA PHE A 72 -4.09 13.26 8.69
C PHE A 72 -3.53 14.36 9.59
N THR A 73 -3.85 15.61 9.24
CA THR A 73 -3.52 16.80 10.03
C THR A 73 -4.72 17.23 10.87
N ALA A 74 -4.64 18.38 11.54
CA ALA A 74 -5.77 18.95 12.27
C ALA A 74 -6.88 19.41 11.30
N ASP A 75 -6.50 20.02 10.17
CA ASP A 75 -7.41 20.79 9.33
C ASP A 75 -7.62 20.17 7.93
N SER A 76 -6.75 19.23 7.53
CA SER A 76 -6.80 18.58 6.21
C SER A 76 -6.25 17.15 6.21
N THR A 77 -6.53 16.42 5.13
CA THR A 77 -5.85 15.16 4.81
C THR A 77 -4.91 15.39 3.65
N LEU A 78 -3.61 15.16 3.85
CA LEU A 78 -2.64 15.16 2.76
C LEU A 78 -2.65 13.79 2.08
N VAL A 79 -3.01 13.77 0.80
CA VAL A 79 -2.99 12.58 -0.06
C VAL A 79 -1.72 12.62 -0.90
N ILE A 80 -0.87 11.62 -0.73
CA ILE A 80 0.44 11.54 -1.37
C ILE A 80 0.47 10.32 -2.28
N THR A 81 0.70 10.52 -3.57
CA THR A 81 0.71 9.46 -4.58
C THR A 81 2.09 9.29 -5.21
N PRO A 82 2.44 8.04 -5.61
CA PRO A 82 3.69 7.79 -6.31
C PRO A 82 3.75 8.53 -7.65
N PRO A 83 4.97 8.79 -8.17
CA PRO A 83 5.13 9.37 -9.49
C PRO A 83 4.46 8.51 -10.56
N GLY A 84 3.74 9.16 -11.48
CA GLY A 84 3.21 8.50 -12.67
C GLY A 84 4.30 8.10 -13.68
N PRO A 85 3.94 7.37 -14.76
CA PRO A 85 4.89 7.03 -15.82
C PRO A 85 5.57 8.27 -16.42
N GLY A 86 6.90 8.32 -16.35
CA GLY A 86 7.70 9.46 -16.83
C GLY A 86 7.84 10.62 -15.83
N GLU A 87 7.17 10.56 -14.68
CA GLU A 87 7.35 11.49 -13.58
C GLU A 87 8.49 11.04 -12.67
N ARG A 88 9.15 12.00 -12.02
CA ARG A 88 10.23 11.74 -11.04
C ARG A 88 9.86 12.16 -9.62
N TRP A 89 8.65 12.68 -9.43
CA TRP A 89 8.27 13.42 -8.26
C TRP A 89 6.98 12.87 -7.70
N TRP A 90 6.94 12.69 -6.38
CA TRP A 90 5.70 12.37 -5.69
C TRP A 90 4.76 13.56 -5.73
N ARG A 91 3.47 13.27 -5.87
CA ARG A 91 2.42 14.29 -5.83
C ARG A 91 1.81 14.32 -4.44
N CYS A 92 1.55 15.50 -3.92
CA CYS A 92 0.84 15.69 -2.66
C CYS A 92 -0.24 16.74 -2.81
N LEU A 93 -1.46 16.37 -2.44
CA LEU A 93 -2.64 17.20 -2.50
C LEU A 93 -3.29 17.26 -1.12
N ALA A 94 -3.71 18.45 -0.70
CA ALA A 94 -4.55 18.59 0.47
C ALA A 94 -6.01 18.37 0.07
N HIS A 95 -6.68 17.50 0.81
CA HIS A 95 -8.10 17.28 0.71
C HIS A 95 -8.77 17.86 1.97
N PRO A 96 -9.96 18.47 1.85
CA PRO A 96 -10.77 18.82 3.02
C PRO A 96 -10.92 17.63 3.96
N LEU A 97 -11.06 17.90 5.25
CA LEU A 97 -11.24 16.86 6.27
C LEU A 97 -12.58 16.13 6.04
N ASP A 98 -12.56 15.09 5.22
CA ASP A 98 -13.66 14.13 5.09
C ASP A 98 -13.64 13.17 6.29
N PRO A 99 -14.73 12.44 6.59
CA PRO A 99 -14.71 11.51 7.70
C PRO A 99 -13.58 10.52 7.47
N ARG A 100 -12.64 10.49 8.44
CA ARG A 100 -11.46 9.65 8.33
C ARG A 100 -11.90 8.21 8.08
N PRO A 101 -11.22 7.52 7.17
CA PRO A 101 -11.49 6.11 6.97
C PRO A 101 -11.38 5.34 8.27
N GLN A 102 -12.40 4.55 8.53
CA GLN A 102 -12.34 3.54 9.57
C GLN A 102 -11.91 2.24 8.90
N PRO A 103 -10.60 1.93 8.87
CA PRO A 103 -10.16 0.64 8.36
C PRO A 103 -10.84 -0.47 9.15
N VAL A 104 -11.06 -1.61 8.50
CA VAL A 104 -11.45 -2.83 9.21
C VAL A 104 -10.46 -3.12 10.33
N GLN A 105 -10.92 -3.71 11.44
CA GLN A 105 -10.05 -4.06 12.55
C GLN A 105 -8.93 -5.03 12.10
N LEU A 106 -7.71 -4.82 12.59
CA LEU A 106 -6.54 -5.63 12.21
C LEU A 106 -6.73 -7.12 12.44
N SER A 107 -7.41 -7.49 13.53
CA SER A 107 -7.76 -8.88 13.85
C SER A 107 -8.63 -9.53 12.76
N PHE A 108 -9.64 -8.80 12.29
CA PHE A 108 -10.53 -9.21 11.21
C PHE A 108 -9.77 -9.29 9.89
N ALA A 109 -9.02 -8.24 9.52
CA ALA A 109 -8.24 -8.19 8.29
C ALA A 109 -7.22 -9.33 8.20
N ARG A 110 -6.54 -9.66 9.31
CA ARG A 110 -5.60 -10.79 9.40
C ARG A 110 -6.30 -12.14 9.19
N ARG A 111 -7.51 -12.31 9.76
CA ARG A 111 -8.30 -13.54 9.59
C ARG A 111 -8.73 -13.71 8.14
N GLU A 112 -9.24 -12.65 7.53
CA GLU A 112 -9.61 -12.62 6.11
C GLU A 112 -8.43 -12.93 5.20
N LEU A 113 -7.28 -12.29 5.43
CA LEU A 113 -6.04 -12.57 4.69
C LEU A 113 -5.63 -14.03 4.80
N SER A 114 -5.64 -14.59 6.02
CA SER A 114 -5.29 -16.00 6.24
C SER A 114 -6.26 -16.96 5.55
N SER A 115 -7.55 -16.60 5.49
CA SER A 115 -8.57 -17.38 4.79
C SER A 115 -8.36 -17.33 3.28
N ALA A 116 -8.12 -16.14 2.73
CA ALA A 116 -7.88 -15.94 1.31
C ALA A 116 -6.62 -16.67 0.84
N ILE A 117 -5.51 -16.62 1.60
CA ILE A 117 -4.27 -17.34 1.28
C ILE A 117 -4.51 -18.86 1.17
N ARG A 118 -5.28 -19.45 2.11
CA ARG A 118 -5.60 -20.88 2.05
C ARG A 118 -6.42 -21.24 0.81
N GLY A 119 -7.36 -20.38 0.41
CA GLY A 119 -8.11 -20.54 -0.84
C GLY A 119 -7.28 -20.30 -2.12
N ALA A 120 -6.17 -19.56 -2.01
CA ALA A 120 -5.32 -19.18 -3.14
C ALA A 120 -4.31 -20.26 -3.56
N ALA A 121 -3.95 -21.16 -2.64
CA ALA A 121 -2.82 -22.07 -2.84
C ALA A 121 -3.02 -22.94 -4.10
N GLU A 122 -4.22 -23.50 -4.25
CA GLU A 122 -4.61 -24.29 -5.43
C GLU A 122 -4.57 -23.45 -6.72
N ALA A 123 -4.96 -22.17 -6.65
CA ALA A 123 -4.94 -21.28 -7.81
C ALA A 123 -3.50 -20.92 -8.25
N LEU A 124 -2.59 -20.72 -7.30
CA LEU A 124 -1.17 -20.46 -7.58
C LEU A 124 -0.49 -21.68 -8.20
N GLU A 125 -0.78 -22.89 -7.71
CA GLU A 125 -0.30 -24.14 -8.31
C GLU A 125 -0.80 -24.30 -9.74
N GLN A 126 -2.09 -24.02 -9.98
CA GLN A 126 -2.66 -24.07 -11.33
C GLN A 126 -1.96 -23.09 -12.29
N LEU A 127 -1.49 -21.94 -11.80
CA LEU A 127 -0.72 -20.95 -12.56
C LEU A 127 0.75 -21.33 -12.78
N GLY A 128 1.19 -22.48 -12.25
CA GLY A 128 2.57 -22.96 -12.38
C GLY A 128 3.54 -22.33 -11.38
N LEU A 129 3.05 -21.55 -10.42
CA LEU A 129 3.86 -20.94 -9.37
C LEU A 129 3.99 -21.92 -8.20
N GLN A 130 4.90 -22.88 -8.35
CA GLN A 130 5.17 -23.92 -7.35
C GLN A 130 6.55 -23.74 -6.70
N ARG A 131 6.71 -24.30 -5.49
CA ARG A 131 7.98 -24.23 -4.75
C ARG A 131 9.12 -24.81 -5.59
N GLY A 132 10.23 -24.06 -5.71
CA GLY A 132 11.39 -24.41 -6.53
C GLY A 132 11.34 -23.87 -7.96
N ASP A 133 10.34 -23.07 -8.34
CA ASP A 133 10.38 -22.24 -9.55
C ASP A 133 11.39 -21.08 -9.36
N PRO A 134 12.46 -20.99 -10.18
CA PRO A 134 13.45 -19.93 -10.07
C PRO A 134 12.88 -18.51 -10.18
N ARG A 135 11.77 -18.31 -10.92
CA ARG A 135 11.10 -17.01 -11.05
C ARG A 135 10.44 -16.62 -9.74
N LEU A 136 9.73 -17.57 -9.14
CA LEU A 136 9.09 -17.39 -7.84
C LEU A 136 10.14 -17.14 -6.75
N ASP A 137 11.20 -17.96 -6.71
CA ASP A 137 12.28 -17.84 -5.73
C ASP A 137 13.02 -16.50 -5.83
N SER A 138 13.32 -16.06 -7.06
CA SER A 138 13.96 -14.75 -7.30
C SER A 138 13.06 -13.60 -6.84
N HIS A 139 11.76 -13.69 -7.11
CA HIS A 139 10.81 -12.66 -6.73
C HIS A 139 10.60 -12.61 -5.21
N LEU A 140 10.53 -13.76 -4.54
CA LEU A 140 10.48 -13.85 -3.08
C LEU A 140 11.74 -13.27 -2.43
N ALA A 141 12.93 -13.56 -2.96
CA ALA A 141 14.17 -12.99 -2.47
C ALA A 141 14.20 -11.45 -2.62
N GLU A 142 13.68 -10.90 -3.71
CA GLU A 142 13.54 -9.46 -3.90
C GLU A 142 12.59 -8.84 -2.86
N ILE A 143 11.44 -9.47 -2.62
CA ILE A 143 10.46 -9.04 -1.61
C ILE A 143 11.09 -9.05 -0.22
N ASP A 144 11.75 -10.14 0.17
CA ASP A 144 12.40 -10.26 1.48
C ASP A 144 13.48 -9.19 1.65
N SER A 145 14.26 -8.94 0.60
CA SER A 145 15.27 -7.88 0.57
C SER A 145 14.65 -6.49 0.75
N ARG A 146 13.49 -6.23 0.14
CA ARG A 146 12.74 -4.97 0.30
C ARG A 146 12.16 -4.84 1.71
N LEU A 147 11.54 -5.89 2.24
CA LEU A 147 10.98 -5.91 3.59
C LEU A 147 12.05 -5.73 4.66
N ALA A 148 13.25 -6.29 4.47
CA ALA A 148 14.38 -6.11 5.39
C ALA A 148 14.89 -4.68 5.45
N ARG A 149 14.73 -3.90 4.37
CA ARG A 149 15.07 -2.46 4.32
C ARG A 149 13.91 -1.55 4.71
N GLN A 150 12.73 -2.11 4.95
CA GLN A 150 11.52 -1.33 5.16
C GLN A 150 11.60 -0.56 6.49
N ILE A 151 11.34 0.74 6.43
CA ILE A 151 11.27 1.59 7.62
C ILE A 151 9.80 1.81 7.96
N LEU A 152 9.35 1.24 9.06
CA LEU A 152 7.96 1.38 9.50
C LEU A 152 7.80 2.55 10.50
N PRO A 153 6.67 3.27 10.46
CA PRO A 153 6.28 4.20 11.51
C PRO A 153 6.38 3.61 12.93
N ARG A 154 6.79 4.44 13.90
CA ARG A 154 6.99 4.00 15.31
C ARG A 154 5.74 3.47 16.00
N HIS A 155 4.55 3.87 15.56
CA HIS A 155 3.30 3.39 16.12
C HIS A 155 2.90 2.00 15.60
N ILE A 156 3.59 1.45 14.60
CA ILE A 156 3.27 0.12 14.07
C ILE A 156 3.87 -0.93 15.01
N GLY A 157 2.99 -1.64 15.71
CA GLY A 157 3.39 -2.73 16.61
C GLY A 157 3.78 -4.00 15.86
N ALA A 158 4.45 -4.93 16.56
CA ALA A 158 4.99 -6.16 15.98
C ALA A 158 3.95 -7.03 15.24
N VAL A 159 2.70 -7.05 15.69
CA VAL A 159 1.60 -7.78 15.02
C VAL A 159 1.29 -7.15 13.66
N ALA A 160 1.19 -5.82 13.60
CA ALA A 160 0.93 -5.09 12.36
C ALA A 160 2.12 -5.25 11.38
N THR A 161 3.37 -5.21 11.87
CA THR A 161 4.57 -5.48 11.06
C THR A 161 4.51 -6.85 10.36
N ARG A 162 4.12 -7.91 11.08
CA ARG A 162 3.97 -9.26 10.48
C ARG A 162 2.87 -9.29 9.42
N VAL A 163 1.75 -8.61 9.66
CA VAL A 163 0.66 -8.51 8.68
C VAL A 163 1.11 -7.74 7.45
N ILE A 164 1.88 -6.66 7.61
CA ILE A 164 2.45 -5.89 6.49
C ILE A 164 3.36 -6.76 5.64
N ALA A 165 4.29 -7.48 6.25
CA ALA A 165 5.18 -8.39 5.55
C ALA A 165 4.39 -9.44 4.76
N GLN A 166 3.46 -10.13 5.44
CA GLN A 166 2.65 -11.19 4.82
C GLN A 166 1.78 -10.65 3.67
N ALA A 167 1.08 -9.54 3.87
CA ALA A 167 0.21 -8.96 2.85
C ALA A 167 1.00 -8.42 1.65
N THR A 168 2.19 -7.85 1.88
CA THR A 168 3.10 -7.38 0.83
C THR A 168 3.58 -8.54 -0.04
N THR A 169 4.04 -9.63 0.59
CA THR A 169 4.43 -10.85 -0.13
C THR A 169 3.27 -11.39 -0.96
N VAL A 170 2.08 -11.49 -0.36
CA VAL A 170 0.89 -11.98 -1.07
C VAL A 170 0.52 -11.10 -2.26
N LEU A 171 0.56 -9.77 -2.12
CA LEU A 171 0.28 -8.89 -3.25
C LEU A 171 1.26 -9.07 -4.39
N ALA A 172 2.55 -9.13 -4.08
CA ALA A 172 3.58 -9.35 -5.09
C ALA A 172 3.41 -10.70 -5.81
N LEU A 173 3.06 -11.76 -5.07
CA LEU A 173 2.72 -13.06 -5.67
C LEU A 173 1.48 -13.00 -6.57
N THR A 174 0.43 -12.28 -6.15
CA THR A 174 -0.76 -12.10 -7.00
C THR A 174 -0.43 -11.30 -8.26
N THR A 175 0.45 -10.30 -8.17
CA THR A 175 0.93 -9.54 -9.34
C THR A 175 1.72 -10.43 -10.29
N LEU A 176 2.63 -11.25 -9.77
CA LEU A 176 3.38 -12.24 -10.57
C LEU A 176 2.44 -13.24 -11.24
N GLY A 177 1.43 -13.72 -10.51
CA GLY A 177 0.40 -14.62 -11.04
C GLY A 177 -0.46 -13.98 -12.14
N VAL A 178 -0.79 -12.70 -12.04
CA VAL A 178 -1.52 -11.96 -13.08
C VAL A 178 -0.68 -11.78 -14.35
N LEU A 179 0.64 -11.55 -14.20
CA LEU A 179 1.57 -11.45 -15.33
C LEU A 179 1.88 -12.80 -15.97
N SER A 180 1.51 -13.90 -15.31
CA SER A 180 1.71 -15.24 -15.82
C SER A 180 0.43 -15.66 -16.55
N ASP A 181 0.42 -15.53 -17.89
CA ASP A 181 -0.74 -15.87 -18.72
C ASP A 181 -1.21 -17.32 -18.54
N GLY A 182 -0.34 -18.19 -18.01
CA GLY A 182 -0.56 -19.63 -17.94
C GLY A 182 -0.83 -20.20 -19.34
N ALA A 183 -1.00 -21.51 -19.47
CA ALA A 183 -1.35 -22.10 -20.76
C ALA A 183 -2.82 -21.83 -21.20
N SER A 184 -3.40 -20.67 -20.83
CA SER A 184 -4.81 -20.38 -21.09
C SER A 184 -5.06 -20.15 -22.58
N VAL A 185 -6.05 -20.87 -23.13
CA VAL A 185 -6.32 -20.85 -24.58
C VAL A 185 -7.44 -19.85 -24.90
N THR A 186 -8.20 -19.40 -23.89
CA THR A 186 -9.32 -18.46 -24.05
C THR A 186 -9.34 -17.39 -22.95
N ALA A 187 -9.91 -16.22 -23.26
CA ALA A 187 -10.09 -15.12 -22.30
C ALA A 187 -11.00 -15.50 -21.11
N LEU A 188 -11.99 -16.39 -21.33
CA LEU A 188 -12.86 -16.88 -20.27
C LEU A 188 -12.10 -17.78 -19.28
N GLU A 189 -11.22 -18.64 -19.79
CA GLU A 189 -10.36 -19.50 -18.98
C GLU A 189 -9.35 -18.67 -18.18
N ALA A 190 -8.72 -17.67 -18.81
CA ALA A 190 -7.87 -16.71 -18.11
C ALA A 190 -8.62 -15.99 -16.98
N SER A 191 -9.83 -15.47 -17.24
CA SER A 191 -10.63 -14.78 -16.21
C SER A 191 -11.02 -15.69 -15.04
N LYS A 192 -11.38 -16.95 -15.29
CA LYS A 192 -11.68 -17.94 -14.25
C LYS A 192 -10.45 -18.24 -13.39
N ARG A 193 -9.28 -18.37 -14.01
CA ARG A 193 -8.01 -18.63 -13.31
C ARG A 193 -7.54 -17.45 -12.46
N LEU A 194 -7.82 -16.22 -12.89
CA LEU A 194 -7.48 -15.01 -12.15
C LEU A 194 -8.49 -14.65 -11.04
N ALA A 195 -9.69 -15.24 -11.04
CA ALA A 195 -10.73 -14.89 -10.06
C ALA A 195 -10.28 -15.12 -8.60
N PRO A 196 -9.65 -16.25 -8.22
CA PRO A 196 -9.11 -16.43 -6.87
C PRO A 196 -8.05 -15.40 -6.49
N LEU A 197 -7.18 -15.01 -7.44
CA LEU A 197 -6.14 -14.00 -7.18
C LEU A 197 -6.73 -12.62 -6.86
N ARG A 198 -7.90 -12.28 -7.43
CA ARG A 198 -8.59 -11.01 -7.13
C ARG A 198 -9.04 -10.96 -5.67
N GLU A 199 -9.61 -12.04 -5.15
CA GLU A 199 -10.05 -12.11 -3.76
C GLU A 199 -8.88 -12.00 -2.78
N VAL A 200 -7.76 -12.64 -3.13
CA VAL A 200 -6.52 -12.61 -2.35
C VAL A 200 -5.88 -11.23 -2.36
N SER A 201 -5.80 -10.60 -3.53
CA SER A 201 -5.31 -9.23 -3.68
C SER A 201 -6.18 -8.25 -2.88
N ARG A 202 -7.51 -8.41 -2.93
CA ARG A 202 -8.44 -7.62 -2.12
C ARG A 202 -8.16 -7.78 -0.62
N ALA A 203 -8.06 -9.02 -0.13
CA ALA A 203 -7.82 -9.28 1.29
C ALA A 203 -6.46 -8.72 1.76
N ALA A 204 -5.43 -8.83 0.91
CA ALA A 204 -4.10 -8.30 1.21
C ALA A 204 -4.07 -6.76 1.22
N ARG A 205 -4.73 -6.09 0.26
CA ARG A 205 -4.90 -4.62 0.29
C ARG A 205 -5.61 -4.16 1.56
N ALA A 206 -6.72 -4.80 1.92
CA ALA A 206 -7.46 -4.49 3.16
C ALA A 206 -6.60 -4.70 4.42
N ALA A 207 -5.78 -5.76 4.45
CA ALA A 207 -4.85 -6.02 5.55
C ALA A 207 -3.75 -4.95 5.67
N LEU A 208 -3.20 -4.48 4.55
CA LEU A 208 -2.24 -3.37 4.54
C LEU A 208 -2.88 -2.07 5.04
N VAL A 209 -4.03 -1.70 4.49
CA VAL A 209 -4.78 -0.51 4.93
C VAL A 209 -5.02 -0.55 6.45
N SER A 210 -5.45 -1.70 6.97
CA SER A 210 -5.67 -1.90 8.40
C SER A 210 -4.38 -1.83 9.22
N ALA A 211 -3.30 -2.47 8.76
CA ALA A 211 -2.04 -2.53 9.51
C ALA A 211 -1.33 -1.17 9.57
N TYR A 212 -1.38 -0.36 8.50
CA TYR A 212 -0.81 0.98 8.49
C TYR A 212 -1.65 2.02 9.24
N SER A 213 -2.96 1.78 9.36
CA SER A 213 -3.88 2.75 9.96
C SER A 213 -4.22 2.42 11.42
N ASN A 214 -3.75 1.29 11.95
CA ASN A 214 -3.97 0.92 13.34
C ASN A 214 -2.75 1.27 14.19
N PRO A 215 -2.84 2.27 15.09
CA PRO A 215 -1.79 2.53 16.05
C PRO A 215 -1.67 1.31 16.95
N GLY A 216 -0.58 0.56 16.81
CA GLY A 216 -0.18 -0.39 17.84
C GLY A 216 -0.09 0.35 19.16
N THR A 217 -0.51 -0.29 20.25
CA THR A 217 -0.17 0.17 21.59
C THR A 217 1.35 0.32 21.65
N VAL A 218 1.82 1.55 21.66
CA VAL A 218 3.23 1.87 21.87
C VAL A 218 3.51 1.46 23.31
N ASP A 219 4.18 0.32 23.50
CA ASP A 219 4.76 0.02 24.81
C ASP A 219 5.71 1.16 25.14
N ARG A 220 5.32 1.95 26.15
CA ARG A 220 6.08 3.07 26.70
C ARG A 220 7.21 2.57 27.59
#